data_AF-A0A7C5JMP2-F1
#
_entry.id   AF-A0A7C5JMP2-F1
#
_cell.length_a   1.000
_cell.length_b   1.000
_cell.length_c   1.000
_cell.angle_alpha   90.00
_cell.angle_beta   90.00
_cell.angle_gamma   90.00
#
_symmetry.space_group_name_H-M   'P 1'
#
loop_
_entity.id
_entity.type
_entity.pdbx_description
1 polymer ?
#
loop_
_entity_poly.entity_id
_entity_poly.type
_entity_poly.pdbx_seq_one_letter_code
_entity_poly.pdbx_strand_id
1 'polypeptide(L)'
;SGALAPYYAYKRHDSLEGSWSERQQYMYFKNGGGTCSVVVRVPGVMTWARTSYRNGKLYICAGRGVTDVPTDEQWKARSARCSPEWSHWYVRLCGPVEWKINTNHPMAVFGDYLGELKALADVLGISFECYDNLTPSELS
;
A
#
# COMPACT_ATOMS: atom_id res chain seq x y z
N SER A 1 -12.13 1.53 -2.96
CA SER A 1 -11.14 2.51 -3.44
C SER A 1 -9.96 2.48 -2.50
N GLY A 2 -8.73 2.63 -3.00
CA GLY A 2 -7.55 2.92 -2.19
C GLY A 2 -7.40 4.43 -2.04
N ALA A 3 -6.84 4.89 -0.94
CA ALA A 3 -6.50 6.30 -0.73
C ALA A 3 -5.12 6.37 -0.07
N LEU A 4 -4.27 7.28 -0.55
CA LEU A 4 -3.01 7.64 0.10
C LEU A 4 -3.12 9.07 0.61
N ALA A 5 -2.74 9.27 1.87
CA ALA A 5 -2.65 10.60 2.44
C ALA A 5 -1.44 11.37 1.86
N PRO A 6 -1.46 12.71 1.83
CA PRO A 6 -0.30 13.54 1.49
C PRO A 6 0.96 13.21 2.31
N TYR A 7 0.78 12.66 3.52
CA TYR A 7 1.86 12.08 4.33
C TYR A 7 2.79 11.15 3.54
N TYR A 8 2.26 10.40 2.57
CA TYR A 8 3.07 9.46 1.80
C TYR A 8 3.98 10.11 0.75
N ALA A 9 3.80 11.41 0.45
CA ALA A 9 4.72 12.14 -0.42
C ALA A 9 6.10 12.28 0.24
N TYR A 10 6.13 12.73 1.50
CA TYR A 10 7.35 13.16 2.20
C TYR A 10 7.46 12.73 3.68
N LYS A 11 6.60 11.82 4.17
CA LYS A 11 6.52 11.38 5.58
C LYS A 11 6.29 12.52 6.61
N ARG A 12 5.55 13.56 6.23
CA ARG A 12 5.19 14.70 7.09
C ARG A 12 3.71 15.01 6.99
N HIS A 13 3.12 15.57 8.06
CA HIS A 13 1.67 15.78 8.19
C HIS A 13 1.28 17.26 8.32
N ASP A 14 2.23 18.16 8.16
CA ASP A 14 2.11 19.61 8.33
C ASP A 14 1.99 20.36 6.98
N SER A 15 1.98 19.64 5.85
CA SER A 15 1.88 20.22 4.50
C SER A 15 1.19 19.27 3.51
N LEU A 16 0.62 19.86 2.44
CA LEU A 16 0.08 19.15 1.28
C LEU A 16 1.07 19.04 0.12
N GLU A 17 2.31 19.50 0.32
CA GLU A 17 3.38 19.45 -0.68
C GLU A 17 3.54 18.04 -1.26
N GLY A 18 3.68 17.95 -2.58
CA GLY A 18 3.81 16.66 -3.30
C GLY A 18 2.48 15.94 -3.56
N SER A 19 1.35 16.47 -3.09
CA SER A 19 0.02 16.04 -3.50
C SER A 19 -0.65 17.06 -4.44
N TRP A 20 -1.52 16.58 -5.31
CA TRP A 20 -2.30 17.42 -6.23
C TRP A 20 -3.70 16.84 -6.46
N SER A 21 -4.55 17.58 -7.17
CA SER A 21 -5.91 17.16 -7.50
C SER A 21 -6.08 17.04 -9.01
N GLU A 22 -6.61 15.91 -9.44
CA GLU A 22 -7.04 15.67 -10.81
C GLU A 22 -8.55 15.51 -10.87
N ARG A 23 -9.15 15.79 -12.03
CA ARG A 23 -10.57 15.48 -12.23
C ARG A 23 -10.76 13.97 -12.24
N GLN A 24 -11.65 13.47 -11.39
CA GLN A 24 -12.03 12.07 -11.38
C GLN A 24 -12.57 11.60 -12.74
N GLN A 25 -12.27 10.35 -13.09
CA GLN A 25 -12.69 9.76 -14.36
C GLN A 25 -14.22 9.75 -14.50
N TYR A 26 -14.71 10.36 -15.58
CA TYR A 26 -16.14 10.53 -15.83
C TYR A 26 -16.91 9.19 -15.89
N MET A 27 -16.25 8.13 -16.36
CA MET A 27 -16.82 6.77 -16.41
C MET A 27 -17.33 6.31 -15.04
N TYR A 28 -16.61 6.62 -13.97
CA TYR A 28 -16.95 6.21 -12.60
C TYR A 28 -17.64 7.33 -11.80
N PHE A 29 -17.32 8.59 -12.08
CA PHE A 29 -17.78 9.76 -11.33
C PHE A 29 -18.39 10.80 -12.29
N LYS A 30 -19.65 10.58 -12.72
CA LYS A 30 -20.34 11.43 -13.70
C LYS A 30 -20.43 12.90 -13.27
N ASN A 31 -20.65 13.13 -11.99
CA ASN A 31 -20.75 14.48 -11.40
C ASN A 31 -19.37 15.10 -11.12
N GLY A 32 -18.29 14.41 -11.50
CA GLY A 32 -16.91 14.82 -11.22
C GLY A 32 -16.55 14.65 -9.75
N GLY A 33 -15.53 15.41 -9.34
CA GLY A 33 -14.83 15.29 -8.08
C GLY A 33 -13.33 15.47 -8.31
N GLY A 34 -12.60 15.89 -7.29
CA GLY A 34 -11.14 15.97 -7.29
C GLY A 34 -10.53 14.73 -6.64
N THR A 35 -9.45 14.21 -7.21
CA THR A 35 -8.63 13.19 -6.54
C THR A 35 -7.71 13.85 -5.50
N CYS A 36 -7.19 13.04 -4.57
CA CYS A 36 -5.99 13.39 -3.83
C CYS A 36 -4.87 12.50 -4.38
N SER A 37 -4.18 13.02 -5.39
CA SER A 37 -3.12 12.31 -6.10
C SER A 37 -1.79 12.51 -5.40
N VAL A 38 -1.01 11.44 -5.32
CA VAL A 38 0.35 11.44 -4.78
C VAL A 38 1.12 10.30 -5.41
N VAL A 39 2.41 10.51 -5.64
CA VAL A 39 3.37 9.42 -5.90
C VAL A 39 4.27 9.31 -4.70
N VAL A 40 4.35 8.13 -4.11
CA VAL A 40 5.24 7.91 -2.96
C VAL A 40 6.70 8.03 -3.41
N ARG A 41 7.43 9.01 -2.86
CA ARG A 41 8.84 9.27 -3.18
C ARG A 41 9.81 8.92 -2.05
N VAL A 42 9.28 8.46 -0.91
CA VAL A 42 10.13 8.16 0.25
C VAL A 42 10.60 6.71 0.23
N PRO A 43 11.92 6.45 0.14
CA PRO A 43 12.45 5.09 0.17
C PRO A 43 12.27 4.45 1.55
N GLY A 44 12.38 3.12 1.58
CA GLY A 44 12.47 2.34 2.81
C GLY A 44 11.53 1.14 2.84
N VAL A 45 11.58 0.43 3.97
CA VAL A 45 10.72 -0.73 4.25
C VAL A 45 9.28 -0.26 4.47
N MET A 46 8.34 -1.08 4.03
CA MET A 46 6.92 -0.93 4.28
C MET A 46 6.33 -2.26 4.77
N THR A 47 5.28 -2.15 5.56
CA THR A 47 4.47 -3.29 6.01
C THR A 47 3.09 -3.14 5.43
N TRP A 48 2.57 -4.21 4.84
CA TRP A 48 1.16 -4.30 4.46
C TRP A 48 0.46 -5.35 5.33
N ALA A 49 -0.81 -5.12 5.61
CA ALA A 49 -1.61 -6.03 6.40
C ALA A 49 -3.08 -6.00 5.98
N ARG A 50 -3.77 -7.09 6.26
CA ARG A 50 -5.20 -7.21 6.11
C ARG A 50 -5.79 -8.12 7.19
N THR A 51 -6.77 -7.59 7.90
CA THR A 51 -7.72 -8.40 8.67
C THR A 51 -8.80 -8.94 7.75
N SER A 52 -9.03 -10.24 7.82
CA SER A 52 -9.98 -10.96 6.98
C SER A 52 -10.71 -12.02 7.80
N TYR A 53 -11.69 -12.68 7.17
CA TYR A 53 -12.51 -13.72 7.79
C TYR A 53 -12.49 -14.98 6.94
N ARG A 54 -12.35 -16.14 7.59
CA ARG A 54 -12.38 -17.46 6.95
C ARG A 54 -12.91 -18.49 7.95
N ASN A 55 -13.82 -19.36 7.52
CA ASN A 55 -14.32 -20.49 8.31
C ASN A 55 -14.82 -20.11 9.71
N GLY A 56 -15.59 -19.03 9.84
CA GLY A 56 -16.13 -18.63 11.14
C GLY A 56 -15.16 -17.82 12.02
N LYS A 57 -13.94 -17.53 11.55
CA LYS A 57 -12.88 -16.93 12.38
C LYS A 57 -12.22 -15.75 11.67
N LEU A 58 -11.86 -14.73 12.46
CA LEU A 58 -10.98 -13.65 12.02
C LEU A 58 -9.55 -14.17 11.90
N TYR A 59 -8.83 -13.63 10.92
CA TYR A 59 -7.39 -13.81 10.77
C TYR A 59 -6.75 -12.52 10.29
N ILE A 60 -5.47 -12.35 10.57
CA ILE A 60 -4.65 -11.28 10.02
C ILE A 60 -3.64 -11.92 9.08
N CYS A 61 -3.53 -11.40 7.86
CA CYS A 61 -2.41 -11.70 6.97
C CYS A 61 -1.59 -10.43 6.76
N ALA A 62 -0.27 -10.58 6.69
CA ALA A 62 0.64 -9.46 6.50
C ALA A 62 1.93 -9.89 5.83
N GLY A 63 2.67 -8.91 5.36
CA GLY A 63 4.00 -9.06 4.81
C GLY A 63 4.69 -7.72 4.68
N ARG A 64 5.91 -7.76 4.17
CA ARG A 64 6.76 -6.59 3.99
C ARG A 64 7.09 -6.34 2.52
N GLY A 65 7.57 -5.16 2.26
CA GLY A 65 8.14 -4.77 0.99
C GLY A 65 9.12 -3.62 1.14
N VAL A 66 9.70 -3.21 0.02
CA VAL A 66 10.56 -2.03 -0.08
C VAL A 66 9.95 -1.10 -1.12
N THR A 67 9.85 0.19 -0.80
CA THR A 67 9.41 1.20 -1.77
C THR A 67 10.37 1.24 -2.96
N ASP A 68 9.84 1.02 -4.15
CA ASP A 68 10.54 1.26 -5.42
C ASP A 68 10.23 2.68 -5.85
N VAL A 69 11.15 3.63 -5.63
CA VAL A 69 10.92 5.04 -5.93
C VAL A 69 11.14 5.27 -7.43
N PRO A 70 10.08 5.52 -8.23
CA PRO A 70 10.24 5.72 -9.67
C PRO A 70 10.80 7.13 -9.95
N THR A 71 11.50 7.27 -11.08
CA THR A 71 11.69 8.59 -11.72
C THR A 71 10.36 9.10 -12.28
N ASP A 72 10.29 10.37 -12.67
CA ASP A 72 9.07 10.93 -13.29
C ASP A 72 8.71 10.23 -14.60
N GLU A 73 9.72 9.91 -15.42
CA GLU A 73 9.53 9.16 -16.66
C GLU A 73 9.00 7.75 -16.39
N GLN A 74 9.59 7.06 -15.41
CA GLN A 74 9.17 5.71 -15.02
C GLN A 74 7.73 5.71 -14.48
N TRP A 75 7.39 6.65 -13.60
CA TRP A 75 6.03 6.78 -13.07
C TRP A 75 5.03 7.00 -14.21
N LYS A 76 5.25 8.00 -15.07
CA LYS A 76 4.37 8.31 -16.20
C LYS A 76 4.18 7.10 -17.12
N ALA A 77 5.26 6.40 -17.44
CA ALA A 77 5.21 5.19 -18.28
C ALA A 77 4.43 4.05 -17.60
N ARG A 78 4.67 3.80 -16.31
CA ARG A 78 4.00 2.75 -15.53
C ARG A 78 2.51 3.03 -15.34
N SER A 79 2.14 4.28 -15.06
CA SER A 79 0.74 4.66 -14.77
C SER A 79 -0.11 4.86 -16.02
N ALA A 80 0.48 5.04 -17.20
CA ALA A 80 -0.23 5.24 -18.47
C ALA A 80 -1.19 4.09 -18.84
N ARG A 81 -0.96 2.88 -18.31
CA ARG A 81 -1.81 1.69 -18.55
C ARG A 81 -2.79 1.40 -17.40
N CYS A 82 -2.89 2.30 -16.43
CA CYS A 82 -3.77 2.19 -15.27
C CYS A 82 -4.61 3.47 -15.12
N SER A 83 -4.65 4.04 -13.92
CA SER A 83 -5.36 5.28 -13.59
C SER A 83 -4.36 6.32 -13.11
N PRO A 84 -3.69 7.07 -14.02
CA PRO A 84 -2.65 8.02 -13.66
C PRO A 84 -3.13 9.13 -12.70
N GLU A 85 -4.44 9.38 -12.68
CA GLU A 85 -5.09 10.34 -11.79
C GLU A 85 -5.26 9.83 -10.35
N TRP A 86 -4.95 8.57 -10.06
CA TRP A 86 -5.00 8.02 -8.69
C TRP A 86 -3.65 8.15 -7.97
N SER A 87 -3.66 7.93 -6.67
CA SER A 87 -2.45 7.86 -5.87
C SER A 87 -1.69 6.55 -6.12
N HIS A 88 -0.36 6.61 -6.26
CA HIS A 88 0.49 5.46 -6.59
C HIS A 88 1.58 5.24 -5.55
N TRP A 89 1.72 3.99 -5.11
CA TRP A 89 2.88 3.51 -4.36
C TRP A 89 3.41 2.26 -5.05
N TYR A 90 4.62 2.36 -5.60
CA TYR A 90 5.32 1.22 -6.21
C TYR A 90 6.14 0.50 -5.14
N VAL A 91 5.96 -0.81 -5.04
CA VAL A 91 6.58 -1.63 -4.00
C VAL A 91 7.12 -2.91 -4.60
N ARG A 92 8.29 -3.33 -4.12
CA ARG A 92 8.80 -4.69 -4.30
C ARG A 92 8.43 -5.47 -3.04
N LEU A 93 7.64 -6.53 -3.19
CA LEU A 93 7.12 -7.30 -2.06
C LEU A 93 8.06 -8.46 -1.71
N CYS A 94 8.16 -8.78 -0.41
CA CYS A 94 8.97 -9.88 0.11
C CYS A 94 8.38 -11.26 -0.19
N GLY A 95 7.20 -11.33 -0.81
CA GLY A 95 6.59 -12.57 -1.25
C GLY A 95 5.38 -12.31 -2.15
N PRO A 96 4.88 -13.36 -2.82
CA PRO A 96 3.72 -13.24 -3.69
C PRO A 96 2.44 -13.05 -2.86
N VAL A 97 1.75 -11.93 -3.06
CA VAL A 97 0.50 -11.59 -2.35
C VAL A 97 -0.75 -11.82 -3.19
N GLU A 98 -0.63 -11.63 -4.49
CA GLU A 98 -1.73 -11.61 -5.47
C GLU A 98 -2.55 -12.90 -5.50
N TRP A 99 -1.92 -14.05 -5.20
CA TRP A 99 -2.58 -15.36 -5.17
C TRP A 99 -3.09 -15.77 -3.79
N LYS A 100 -2.69 -15.05 -2.73
CA LYS A 100 -2.92 -15.47 -1.34
C LYS A 100 -3.96 -14.62 -0.62
N ILE A 101 -4.04 -13.33 -0.95
CA ILE A 101 -4.95 -12.41 -0.26
C ILE A 101 -6.37 -12.54 -0.80
N ASN A 102 -7.37 -12.56 0.10
CA ASN A 102 -8.79 -12.64 -0.25
C ASN A 102 -9.48 -11.27 -0.36
N THR A 103 -8.72 -10.21 -0.64
CA THR A 103 -9.23 -8.83 -0.76
C THR A 103 -8.43 -8.05 -1.79
N ASN A 104 -9.05 -6.99 -2.31
CA ASN A 104 -8.41 -5.96 -3.10
C ASN A 104 -8.01 -4.71 -2.29
N HIS A 105 -8.20 -4.71 -0.96
CA HIS A 105 -7.87 -3.57 -0.08
C HIS A 105 -6.98 -3.97 1.12
N PRO A 106 -5.70 -4.33 0.88
CA PRO A 106 -4.71 -4.33 1.95
C PRO A 106 -4.41 -2.90 2.41
N MET A 107 -4.06 -2.74 3.69
CA MET A 107 -3.53 -1.50 4.23
C MET A 107 -2.02 -1.54 4.20
N ALA A 108 -1.37 -0.42 3.90
CA ALA A 108 0.08 -0.31 3.79
C ALA A 108 0.57 0.90 4.59
N VAL A 109 1.67 0.73 5.32
CA VAL A 109 2.34 1.77 6.11
C VAL A 109 3.85 1.69 5.94
N PHE A 110 4.55 2.81 6.10
CA PHE A 110 6.01 2.79 6.17
C PHE A 110 6.49 2.17 7.48
N GLY A 111 7.60 1.44 7.44
CA GLY A 111 8.19 0.76 8.60
C GLY A 111 8.04 -0.75 8.54
N ASP A 112 8.88 -1.45 9.31
CA ASP A 112 8.70 -2.87 9.60
C ASP A 112 7.89 -2.98 10.90
N TYR A 113 6.65 -3.45 10.78
CA TYR A 113 5.74 -3.71 11.90
C TYR A 113 5.26 -5.16 11.92
N LEU A 114 5.92 -6.04 11.17
CA LEU A 114 5.46 -7.42 11.01
C LEU A 114 5.51 -8.17 12.35
N GLY A 115 6.55 -7.93 13.15
CA GLY A 115 6.71 -8.52 14.48
C GLY A 115 5.62 -8.05 15.44
N GLU A 116 5.35 -6.74 15.48
CA GLU A 116 4.34 -6.12 16.32
C GLU A 116 2.92 -6.61 15.95
N LEU A 117 2.62 -6.72 14.66
CA LEU A 117 1.34 -7.26 14.20
C LEU A 117 1.16 -8.73 14.59
N LYS A 118 2.22 -9.53 14.50
CA LYS A 118 2.20 -10.93 14.94
C LYS A 118 1.98 -11.04 16.45
N ALA A 119 2.66 -10.21 17.25
CA ALA A 119 2.47 -10.17 18.69
C ALA A 119 1.06 -9.71 19.08
N LEU A 120 0.51 -8.70 18.39
CA LEU A 120 -0.86 -8.25 18.59
C LEU A 120 -1.88 -9.36 18.28
N ALA A 121 -1.70 -10.07 17.17
CA ALA A 121 -2.58 -11.17 16.79
C ALA A 121 -2.59 -12.28 17.85
N ASP A 122 -1.42 -12.61 18.40
CA ASP A 122 -1.28 -13.58 19.49
C ASP A 122 -2.04 -13.15 20.76
N VAL A 123 -1.85 -11.91 21.21
CA VAL A 123 -2.56 -11.34 22.37
C VAL A 123 -4.09 -11.36 22.18
N LEU A 124 -4.56 -11.12 20.96
CA LEU A 124 -5.98 -11.12 20.62
C LEU A 124 -6.55 -12.51 20.34
N GLY A 125 -5.73 -13.57 20.32
CA GLY A 125 -6.16 -14.91 19.95
C GLY A 125 -6.61 -15.03 18.48
N ILE A 126 -6.09 -14.17 17.61
CA ILE A 126 -6.41 -14.14 16.17
C ILE A 126 -5.28 -14.85 15.41
N SER A 127 -5.62 -15.74 14.47
CA SER A 127 -4.60 -16.42 13.68
C SER A 127 -3.86 -15.45 12.76
N PHE A 128 -2.54 -15.59 12.66
CA PHE A 128 -1.69 -14.74 11.84
C PHE A 128 -1.03 -15.52 10.71
N GLU A 129 -1.08 -14.99 9.50
CA GLU A 129 -0.42 -15.53 8.32
C GLU A 129 0.63 -14.55 7.79
N CYS A 130 1.90 -14.96 7.77
CA CYS A 130 2.97 -14.20 7.14
C CYS A 130 3.18 -14.67 5.70
N TYR A 131 3.21 -13.74 4.75
CA TYR A 131 3.39 -14.05 3.32
C TYR A 131 4.77 -13.69 2.77
N ASP A 132 5.71 -13.31 3.63
CA ASP A 132 7.09 -13.11 3.23
C ASP A 132 7.78 -14.44 2.93
N ASN A 133 8.43 -14.51 1.78
CA ASN A 133 9.36 -15.59 1.43
C ASN A 133 10.83 -15.11 1.47
N LEU A 134 11.03 -13.79 1.47
CA LEU A 134 12.30 -13.08 1.54
C LEU A 134 12.23 -12.05 2.67
N THR A 135 13.38 -11.52 3.04
CA THR A 135 13.50 -10.35 3.91
C THR A 135 13.64 -9.07 3.07
N PRO A 136 13.35 -7.89 3.63
CA PRO A 136 13.57 -6.63 2.92
C PRO A 136 15.02 -6.44 2.42
N SER A 137 16.01 -6.96 3.15
CA SER A 137 17.43 -6.94 2.77
C SER A 137 17.77 -7.87 1.60
N GLU A 138 16.95 -8.87 1.31
CA GLU A 138 17.14 -9.76 0.14
C GLU A 138 16.49 -9.18 -1.12
N LEU A 139 15.69 -8.12 -1.00
CA LEU A 139 15.09 -7.39 -2.13
C LEU A 139 15.94 -6.22 -2.63
N SER A 140 16.86 -5.71 -1.81
CA SER A 140 17.68 -4.53 -2.11
C SER A 140 18.77 -4.81 -3.13
#